data_AF-A0A699YLQ5-F1
#
_entry.id   AF-A0A699YLQ5-F1
#
_cell.length_a   1.000
_cell.length_b   1.000
_cell.length_c   1.000
_cell.angle_alpha   90.00
_cell.angle_beta   90.00
_cell.angle_gamma   90.00
#
_symmetry.space_group_name_H-M   'P 1'
#
loop_
_entity.id
_entity.type
_entity.pdbx_description
1 polymer ?
#
loop_
_entity_poly.entity_id
_entity_poly.type
_entity_poly.pdbx_seq_one_letter_code
_entity_poly.pdbx_strand_id
1 'polypeptide(L)'
;MMQATDYRRGQRFKKLQRLLLSPAAQRAAQTFNRHCIVVVCGAVLTHLIILLSQQSAGVTDLNSVGIAARTVGKVTHSMHELDVLLSGRGQPNLPGLTGMEDYQGRNDYMNHLLSETLRLHQGVYMGFGKRRQLPDEFETVYEDTSPVQNVYQRNVSLWDAGNNYVSKGADIWQNARARHALTSDFGSWTSVRYIIENGPNLADTLNQIQLLVLLLEGVVVPLGAMLYLWILAMRVTNQRFNMFHVFVLVPVGLIRQEVLSSEQKTEEGGGKAVRMNGAGTEAAEQGIKLNIPRLKASASNLQSSKPLPSAPLLEKIAFWMQRGPSYWSQANRVAQSGKRKLRSSNRFAVSLMLPFLAWAVINCTLNAVAYQHLKTAAAPCATFNIV
;
A
#
# COMPACT_ATOMS: atom_id res chain seq x y z
N MET A 1 14.46 43.95 46.09
CA MET A 1 13.47 44.05 44.99
C MET A 1 13.43 42.83 44.03
N MET A 2 14.39 41.90 44.06
CA MET A 2 14.43 40.75 43.12
C MET A 2 13.29 39.71 43.28
N GLN A 3 12.62 39.64 44.44
CA GLN A 3 11.58 38.64 44.71
C GLN A 3 10.22 38.95 44.04
N ALA A 4 9.90 40.22 43.78
CA ALA A 4 8.61 40.61 43.22
C ALA A 4 8.48 40.29 41.72
N THR A 5 9.59 40.35 40.98
CA THR A 5 9.65 40.03 39.55
C THR A 5 9.52 38.53 39.30
N ASP A 6 10.08 37.68 40.17
CA ASP A 6 9.94 36.22 40.07
C ASP A 6 8.52 35.75 40.39
N TYR A 7 7.84 36.37 41.36
CA TYR A 7 6.45 36.06 41.68
C TYR A 7 5.50 36.32 40.50
N ARG A 8 5.67 37.47 39.81
CA ARG A 8 4.88 37.80 38.61
C ARG A 8 5.14 36.85 37.44
N ARG A 9 6.38 36.38 37.27
CA ARG A 9 6.69 35.32 36.29
C ARG A 9 5.95 34.02 36.63
N GLY A 10 5.98 33.60 37.90
CA GLY A 10 5.27 32.41 38.38
C GLY A 10 3.76 32.46 38.11
N GLN A 11 3.10 33.59 38.36
CA GLN A 11 1.67 33.74 38.08
C GLN A 11 1.34 33.62 36.58
N ARG A 12 2.19 34.18 35.70
CA ARG A 12 2.00 34.07 34.24
C ARG A 12 2.17 32.62 33.77
N PHE A 13 3.18 31.91 34.27
CA PHE A 13 3.34 30.47 34.00
C PHE A 13 2.13 29.66 34.46
N LYS A 14 1.59 29.96 35.64
CA LYS A 14 0.40 29.26 36.17
C LYS A 14 -0.84 29.51 35.31
N LYS A 15 -1.04 30.74 34.83
CA LYS A 15 -2.14 31.08 33.90
C LYS A 15 -1.97 30.37 32.54
N LEU A 16 -0.73 30.27 32.07
CA LEU A 16 -0.39 29.61 30.81
C LEU A 16 -0.57 28.09 30.89
N GLN A 17 -0.13 27.48 31.99
CA GLN A 17 -0.40 26.07 32.30
C GLN A 17 -1.91 25.81 32.34
N ARG A 18 -2.69 26.68 32.99
CA ARG A 18 -4.16 26.55 33.07
C ARG A 18 -4.83 26.69 31.68
N LEU A 19 -4.28 27.52 30.79
CA LEU A 19 -4.75 27.64 29.40
C LEU A 19 -4.37 26.41 28.54
N LEU A 20 -3.17 25.85 28.71
CA LEU A 20 -2.75 24.65 28.00
C LEU A 20 -3.49 23.39 28.48
N LEU A 21 -3.83 23.35 29.77
CA LEU A 21 -4.69 22.32 30.36
C LEU A 21 -6.17 22.59 30.12
N SER A 22 -6.54 23.69 29.46
CA SER A 22 -7.94 23.99 29.21
C SER A 22 -8.57 22.92 28.31
N PRO A 23 -9.87 22.61 28.51
CA PRO A 23 -10.58 21.66 27.67
C PRO A 23 -10.53 22.04 26.19
N ALA A 24 -10.47 23.33 25.85
CA ALA A 24 -10.36 23.80 24.47
C ALA A 24 -9.04 23.37 23.81
N ALA A 25 -7.92 23.50 24.52
CA ALA A 25 -6.61 23.07 24.02
C ALA A 25 -6.51 21.53 23.95
N GLN A 26 -7.09 20.83 24.94
CA GLN A 26 -7.10 19.37 24.99
C GLN A 26 -8.03 18.74 23.94
N ARG A 27 -9.15 19.38 23.59
CA ARG A 27 -10.10 18.87 22.57
C ARG A 27 -9.40 18.58 21.25
N ALA A 28 -8.52 19.46 20.76
CA ALA A 28 -7.80 19.23 19.51
C ALA A 28 -6.90 17.98 19.57
N ALA A 29 -6.21 17.77 20.69
CA ALA A 29 -5.38 16.57 20.89
C ALA A 29 -6.21 15.30 21.06
N GLN A 30 -7.33 15.37 21.79
CA GLN A 30 -8.25 14.24 21.97
C GLN A 30 -8.93 13.85 20.65
N THR A 31 -9.37 14.82 19.85
CA THR A 31 -9.94 14.61 18.52
C THR A 31 -8.90 13.96 17.61
N PHE A 32 -7.65 14.43 17.61
CA PHE A 32 -6.56 13.79 16.88
C PHE A 32 -6.34 12.33 17.30
N ASN A 33 -6.25 12.06 18.61
CA ASN A 33 -6.05 10.69 19.11
C ASN A 33 -7.21 9.78 18.71
N ARG A 34 -8.46 10.25 18.81
CA ARG A 34 -9.65 9.49 18.35
C ARG A 34 -9.58 9.21 16.86
N HIS A 35 -9.23 10.19 16.02
CA HIS A 35 -9.08 9.98 14.59
C HIS A 35 -7.94 9.01 14.27
N CYS A 36 -6.79 9.10 14.93
CA CYS A 36 -5.70 8.13 14.77
C CYS A 36 -6.16 6.70 15.08
N ILE A 37 -6.85 6.49 16.21
CA ILE A 37 -7.35 5.16 16.59
C ILE A 37 -8.35 4.66 15.55
N VAL A 38 -9.33 5.47 15.16
CA VAL A 38 -10.34 5.10 14.16
C VAL A 38 -9.69 4.75 12.81
N VAL A 39 -8.70 5.51 12.39
CA VAL A 39 -7.99 5.29 11.12
C VAL A 39 -7.15 4.02 11.18
N VAL A 40 -6.42 3.78 12.28
CA VAL A 40 -5.63 2.56 12.46
C VAL A 40 -6.53 1.33 12.53
N CYS A 41 -7.59 1.35 13.34
CA CYS A 41 -8.56 0.26 13.43
C CYS A 41 -9.26 0.02 12.09
N GLY A 42 -9.67 1.09 11.41
CA GLY A 42 -10.28 1.01 10.08
C GLY A 42 -9.34 0.43 9.04
N ALA A 43 -8.06 0.83 9.06
CA ALA A 43 -7.05 0.27 8.15
C ALA A 43 -6.81 -1.22 8.40
N VAL A 44 -6.66 -1.64 9.67
CA VAL A 44 -6.50 -3.06 10.04
C VAL A 44 -7.72 -3.87 9.62
N LEU A 45 -8.93 -3.38 9.90
CA LEU A 45 -10.17 -4.10 9.60
C LEU A 45 -10.43 -4.19 8.09
N THR A 46 -10.16 -3.11 7.35
CA THR A 46 -10.20 -3.11 5.89
C THR A 46 -9.18 -4.11 5.33
N HIS A 47 -7.97 -4.11 5.87
CA HIS A 47 -6.92 -5.03 5.44
C HIS A 47 -7.31 -6.47 5.71
N LEU A 48 -7.87 -6.77 6.89
CA LEU A 48 -8.34 -8.10 7.25
C LEU A 48 -9.47 -8.58 6.34
N ILE A 49 -10.46 -7.74 6.03
CA ILE A 49 -11.57 -8.10 5.14
C ILE A 49 -11.08 -8.34 3.72
N ILE A 50 -10.22 -7.45 3.20
CA ILE A 50 -9.63 -7.62 1.87
C ILE A 50 -8.79 -8.90 1.83
N LEU A 51 -7.94 -9.11 2.83
CA LEU A 51 -7.10 -10.31 2.91
C LEU A 51 -7.94 -11.58 3.01
N LEU A 52 -8.96 -11.63 3.86
CA LEU A 52 -9.84 -12.80 4.00
C LEU A 52 -10.65 -13.07 2.73
N SER A 53 -11.19 -12.03 2.09
CA SER A 53 -11.96 -12.19 0.85
C SER A 53 -11.07 -12.63 -0.32
N GLN A 54 -9.88 -12.04 -0.44
CA GLN A 54 -8.90 -12.42 -1.45
C GLN A 54 -8.27 -13.78 -1.15
N GLN A 55 -8.03 -14.14 0.10
CA GLN A 55 -7.53 -15.46 0.48
C GLN A 55 -8.57 -16.53 0.26
N SER A 56 -9.85 -16.31 0.58
CA SER A 56 -10.88 -17.33 0.33
C SER A 56 -11.08 -17.57 -1.18
N ALA A 57 -11.21 -16.50 -1.96
CA ALA A 57 -11.31 -16.60 -3.42
C ALA A 57 -10.01 -17.11 -4.05
N GLY A 58 -8.87 -16.66 -3.56
CA GLY A 58 -7.54 -17.04 -4.02
C GLY A 58 -7.21 -18.49 -3.68
N VAL A 59 -7.53 -18.98 -2.48
CA VAL A 59 -7.27 -20.37 -2.08
C VAL A 59 -8.16 -21.33 -2.84
N THR A 60 -9.44 -21.01 -3.03
CA THR A 60 -10.34 -21.87 -3.83
C THR A 60 -9.90 -21.94 -5.29
N ASP A 61 -9.46 -20.82 -5.84
CA ASP A 61 -8.93 -20.74 -7.19
C ASP A 61 -7.56 -21.43 -7.33
N LEU A 62 -6.61 -21.12 -6.45
CA LEU A 62 -5.29 -21.77 -6.39
C LEU A 62 -5.42 -23.27 -6.17
N ASN A 63 -6.38 -23.73 -5.38
CA ASN A 63 -6.66 -25.15 -5.23
C ASN A 63 -7.16 -25.74 -6.55
N SER A 64 -8.06 -25.06 -7.25
CA SER A 64 -8.59 -25.54 -8.54
C SER A 64 -7.51 -25.55 -9.62
N VAL A 65 -6.68 -24.50 -9.70
CA VAL A 65 -5.50 -24.42 -10.57
C VAL A 65 -4.46 -25.47 -10.20
N GLY A 66 -4.22 -25.69 -8.91
CA GLY A 66 -3.30 -26.71 -8.41
C GLY A 66 -3.76 -28.13 -8.75
N ILE A 67 -5.06 -28.41 -8.65
CA ILE A 67 -5.65 -29.66 -9.11
C ILE A 67 -5.49 -29.78 -10.64
N ALA A 68 -5.80 -28.73 -11.40
CA ALA A 68 -5.62 -28.71 -12.86
C ALA A 68 -4.18 -29.03 -13.26
N ALA A 69 -3.20 -28.33 -12.66
CA ALA A 69 -1.79 -28.53 -12.95
C ALA A 69 -1.29 -29.92 -12.56
N ARG A 70 -1.75 -30.46 -11.41
CA ARG A 70 -1.44 -31.84 -11.03
C ARG A 70 -2.02 -32.85 -12.02
N THR A 71 -3.23 -32.60 -12.53
CA THR A 71 -3.85 -33.47 -13.55
C THR A 71 -3.08 -33.39 -14.86
N VAL A 72 -2.62 -32.21 -15.28
CA VAL A 72 -1.72 -32.04 -16.45
C VAL A 72 -0.45 -32.87 -16.29
N GLY A 73 0.22 -32.81 -15.12
CA GLY A 73 1.40 -33.63 -14.85
C GLY A 73 1.11 -35.14 -14.85
N LYS A 74 -0.08 -35.56 -14.38
CA LYS A 74 -0.52 -36.96 -14.49
C LYS A 74 -0.73 -37.38 -15.94
N VAL A 75 -1.20 -36.50 -16.83
CA VAL A 75 -1.32 -36.79 -18.27
C VAL A 75 0.06 -37.05 -18.86
N THR A 76 1.05 -36.19 -18.58
CA THR A 76 2.43 -36.39 -19.04
C THR A 76 3.02 -37.70 -18.52
N HIS A 77 2.77 -38.02 -17.25
CA HIS A 77 3.22 -39.29 -16.68
C HIS A 77 2.54 -40.49 -17.35
N SER A 78 1.22 -40.45 -17.54
CA SER A 78 0.46 -41.51 -18.20
C SER A 78 0.89 -41.71 -19.65
N MET A 79 1.27 -40.63 -20.35
CA MET A 79 1.85 -40.70 -21.68
C MET A 79 3.18 -41.44 -21.68
N HIS A 80 4.04 -41.19 -20.69
CA HIS A 80 5.32 -41.91 -20.56
C HIS A 80 5.12 -43.39 -20.23
N GLU A 81 4.11 -43.72 -19.41
CA GLU A 81 3.74 -45.11 -19.15
C GLU A 81 3.28 -45.83 -20.43
N LEU A 82 2.54 -45.15 -21.30
CA LEU A 82 2.18 -45.70 -22.62
C LEU A 82 3.41 -45.93 -23.51
N ASP A 83 4.39 -45.02 -23.50
CA ASP A 83 5.66 -45.19 -24.21
C ASP A 83 6.41 -46.45 -23.73
N VAL A 84 6.53 -46.63 -22.41
CA VAL A 84 7.17 -47.81 -21.80
C VAL A 84 6.47 -49.10 -22.23
N LEU A 85 5.14 -49.13 -22.18
CA LEU A 85 4.33 -50.28 -22.59
C LEU A 85 4.49 -50.59 -24.09
N LEU A 86 4.35 -49.58 -24.94
CA LEU A 86 4.44 -49.73 -26.39
C LEU A 86 5.85 -50.15 -26.85
N SER A 87 6.89 -49.62 -26.20
CA SER A 87 8.28 -49.99 -26.43
C SER A 87 8.62 -51.43 -25.98
N GLY A 88 7.71 -52.13 -25.29
CA GLY A 88 8.01 -53.42 -24.67
C GLY A 88 9.01 -53.32 -23.51
N ARG A 89 9.17 -52.13 -22.91
CA ARG A 89 10.05 -51.85 -21.77
C ARG A 89 9.35 -52.03 -20.42
N GLY A 90 8.21 -52.73 -20.40
CA GLY A 90 7.46 -53.03 -19.18
C GLY A 90 8.31 -53.77 -18.14
N GLN A 91 7.99 -53.57 -16.86
CA GLN A 91 8.72 -54.17 -15.75
C GLN A 91 7.91 -55.32 -15.15
N PRO A 92 8.43 -56.56 -15.07
CA PRO A 92 7.64 -57.76 -14.75
C PRO A 92 7.08 -57.85 -13.32
N ASN A 93 7.20 -56.80 -12.49
CA ASN A 93 6.64 -56.74 -11.13
C ASN A 93 5.96 -55.39 -10.83
N LEU A 94 5.65 -54.60 -11.87
CA LEU A 94 4.98 -53.31 -11.71
C LEU A 94 3.54 -53.42 -12.25
N PRO A 95 2.53 -53.58 -11.38
CA PRO A 95 1.15 -53.75 -11.81
C PRO A 95 0.69 -52.57 -12.69
N GLY A 96 0.10 -52.86 -13.86
CA GLY A 96 -0.35 -51.85 -14.81
C GLY A 96 0.74 -51.34 -15.77
N LEU A 97 1.95 -51.89 -15.68
CA LEU A 97 3.11 -51.60 -16.53
C LEU A 97 3.89 -52.88 -16.89
N THR A 98 3.27 -54.07 -16.83
CA THR A 98 3.98 -55.33 -17.08
C THR A 98 4.18 -55.60 -18.56
N GLY A 99 3.18 -55.32 -19.37
CA GLY A 99 3.19 -55.67 -20.79
C GLY A 99 2.01 -55.07 -21.55
N MET A 100 1.88 -55.47 -22.82
CA MET A 100 0.87 -54.94 -23.73
C MET A 100 -0.57 -55.26 -23.30
N GLU A 101 -0.77 -56.24 -22.42
CA GLU A 101 -2.05 -56.53 -21.76
C GLU A 101 -2.57 -55.34 -20.93
N ASP A 102 -1.68 -54.55 -20.34
CA ASP A 102 -2.04 -53.38 -19.51
C ASP A 102 -2.32 -52.12 -20.35
N TYR A 103 -1.98 -52.14 -21.65
CA TYR A 103 -2.09 -50.98 -22.54
C TYR A 103 -3.50 -50.40 -22.54
N GLN A 104 -4.54 -51.23 -22.68
CA GLN A 104 -5.91 -50.74 -22.79
C GLN A 104 -6.35 -50.02 -21.51
N GLY A 105 -6.04 -50.59 -20.35
CA GLY A 105 -6.34 -49.97 -19.05
C GLY A 105 -5.62 -48.65 -18.87
N ARG A 106 -4.36 -48.55 -19.30
CA ARG A 106 -3.62 -47.27 -19.26
C ARG A 106 -4.12 -46.25 -20.27
N ASN A 107 -4.53 -46.68 -21.45
CA ASN A 107 -5.11 -45.80 -22.45
C ASN A 107 -6.44 -45.21 -21.97
N ASP A 108 -7.29 -46.03 -21.35
CA ASP A 108 -8.56 -45.58 -20.75
C ASP A 108 -8.33 -44.62 -19.57
N TYR A 109 -7.31 -44.88 -18.75
CA TYR A 109 -6.90 -43.96 -17.68
C TYR A 109 -6.43 -42.60 -18.22
N MET A 110 -5.63 -42.59 -19.31
CA MET A 110 -5.21 -41.36 -19.97
C MET A 110 -6.41 -40.56 -20.48
N ASN A 111 -7.40 -41.21 -21.10
CA ASN A 111 -8.63 -40.56 -21.54
C ASN A 111 -9.41 -39.90 -20.38
N HIS A 112 -9.50 -40.60 -19.25
CA HIS A 112 -10.10 -40.04 -18.04
C HIS A 112 -9.36 -38.79 -17.56
N LEU A 113 -8.02 -38.81 -17.52
CA LEU A 113 -7.20 -37.66 -17.15
C LEU A 113 -7.33 -36.50 -18.13
N LEU A 114 -7.43 -36.76 -19.43
CA LEU A 114 -7.64 -35.74 -20.46
C LEU A 114 -9.02 -35.07 -20.33
N SER A 115 -10.05 -35.86 -20.07
CA SER A 115 -11.41 -35.37 -19.82
C SER A 115 -11.45 -34.48 -18.58
N GLU A 116 -10.78 -34.90 -17.50
CA GLU A 116 -10.68 -34.12 -16.27
C GLU A 116 -9.83 -32.86 -16.47
N THR A 117 -8.74 -32.94 -17.24
CA THR A 117 -7.90 -31.79 -17.61
C THR A 117 -8.72 -30.78 -18.40
N LEU A 118 -9.50 -31.20 -19.40
CA LEU A 118 -10.37 -30.33 -20.17
C LEU A 118 -11.41 -29.64 -19.29
N ARG A 119 -12.05 -30.38 -18.39
CA ARG A 119 -13.05 -29.85 -17.44
C ARG A 119 -12.42 -28.80 -16.52
N LEU A 120 -11.24 -29.08 -15.97
CA LEU A 120 -10.52 -28.17 -15.09
C LEU A 120 -9.97 -26.95 -15.84
N HIS A 121 -9.43 -27.13 -17.05
CA HIS A 121 -9.00 -26.08 -17.96
C HIS A 121 -10.15 -25.10 -18.23
N GLN A 122 -11.31 -25.61 -18.65
CA GLN A 122 -12.52 -24.81 -18.83
C GLN A 122 -12.90 -24.05 -17.55
N GLY A 123 -12.86 -24.71 -16.40
CA GLY A 123 -13.17 -24.10 -15.10
C GLY A 123 -12.19 -22.99 -14.68
N VAL A 124 -10.90 -23.13 -14.95
CA VAL A 124 -9.87 -22.12 -14.64
C VAL A 124 -10.06 -20.85 -15.48
N TYR A 125 -10.39 -20.99 -16.76
CA TYR A 125 -10.42 -19.88 -17.71
C TYR A 125 -11.80 -19.22 -17.87
N MET A 126 -12.86 -20.03 -17.97
CA MET A 126 -14.23 -19.50 -17.98
C MET A 126 -14.71 -19.10 -16.57
N GLY A 127 -13.93 -19.49 -15.55
CA GLY A 127 -14.24 -19.41 -14.14
C GLY A 127 -15.31 -20.42 -13.77
N PHE A 128 -15.24 -20.94 -12.54
CA PHE A 128 -16.34 -21.71 -11.94
C PHE A 128 -17.60 -20.85 -11.64
N GLY A 129 -17.68 -19.64 -12.21
CA GLY A 129 -18.78 -18.70 -12.01
C GLY A 129 -18.62 -17.30 -12.67
N LYS A 130 -17.41 -16.87 -13.05
CA LYS A 130 -17.16 -15.59 -13.77
C LYS A 130 -15.99 -15.69 -14.75
N ARG A 131 -16.18 -15.20 -15.99
CA ARG A 131 -15.15 -15.13 -17.03
C ARG A 131 -13.97 -14.25 -16.60
N ARG A 132 -12.74 -14.69 -16.88
CA ARG A 132 -11.50 -13.94 -16.60
C ARG A 132 -10.86 -13.45 -17.89
N GLN A 133 -10.20 -12.30 -17.84
CA GLN A 133 -9.27 -11.87 -18.88
C GLN A 133 -7.94 -12.57 -18.67
N LEU A 134 -7.32 -13.03 -19.76
CA LEU A 134 -6.11 -13.82 -19.73
C LEU A 134 -4.95 -13.03 -20.33
N PRO A 135 -3.75 -13.12 -19.74
CA PRO A 135 -2.54 -12.62 -20.37
C PRO A 135 -2.21 -13.47 -21.60
N ASP A 136 -1.57 -12.83 -22.58
CA ASP A 136 -1.00 -13.51 -23.74
C ASP A 136 0.28 -14.24 -23.30
N GLU A 137 0.49 -15.47 -23.77
CA GLU A 137 1.71 -16.26 -23.54
C GLU A 137 2.34 -16.71 -24.87
N PHE A 138 3.61 -17.08 -24.84
CA PHE A 138 4.31 -17.62 -26.00
C PHE A 138 4.25 -19.16 -25.95
N GLU A 139 3.78 -19.79 -27.02
CA GLU A 139 3.75 -21.26 -27.20
C GLU A 139 4.77 -21.65 -28.28
N THR A 140 5.50 -22.74 -28.05
CA THR A 140 6.38 -23.34 -29.07
C THR A 140 5.58 -24.39 -29.82
N VAL A 141 5.35 -24.15 -31.11
CA VAL A 141 4.55 -25.01 -31.97
C VAL A 141 5.47 -25.96 -32.73
N TYR A 142 5.06 -27.22 -32.75
CA TYR A 142 5.68 -28.28 -33.52
C TYR A 142 4.76 -28.68 -34.67
N GLU A 143 5.18 -28.38 -35.91
CA GLU A 143 4.43 -28.73 -37.11
C GLU A 143 5.17 -29.79 -37.92
N ASP A 144 4.50 -30.93 -38.13
CA ASP A 144 4.99 -32.02 -38.99
C ASP A 144 4.76 -31.65 -40.45
N THR A 145 5.72 -30.96 -41.06
CA THR A 145 5.76 -30.73 -42.51
C THR A 145 6.77 -31.68 -43.13
N SER A 146 6.35 -32.93 -43.37
CA SER A 146 7.22 -33.96 -43.98
C SER A 146 8.01 -33.38 -45.17
N PRO A 147 9.36 -33.45 -45.19
CA PRO A 147 10.24 -34.23 -44.31
C PRO A 147 10.89 -33.46 -43.13
N VAL A 148 10.57 -32.18 -42.91
CA VAL A 148 11.24 -31.33 -41.90
C VAL A 148 10.24 -30.91 -40.81
N GLN A 149 10.64 -31.11 -39.55
CA GLN A 149 9.88 -30.57 -38.42
C GLN A 149 10.15 -29.07 -38.30
N ASN A 150 9.11 -28.26 -38.47
CA ASN A 150 9.22 -26.82 -38.24
C ASN A 150 8.91 -26.52 -36.77
N VAL A 151 9.84 -25.81 -36.12
CA VAL A 151 9.72 -25.34 -34.74
C VAL A 151 9.68 -23.83 -34.78
N TYR A 152 8.60 -23.23 -34.33
CA TYR A 152 8.48 -21.78 -34.23
C TYR A 152 7.71 -21.40 -32.97
N GLN A 153 8.02 -20.22 -32.45
CA GLN A 153 7.29 -19.62 -31.33
C GLN A 153 6.19 -18.72 -31.88
N ARG A 154 4.99 -18.82 -31.33
CA ARG A 154 3.89 -17.88 -31.61
C ARG A 154 3.27 -17.40 -30.30
N ASN A 155 2.77 -16.16 -30.33
CA ASN A 155 1.88 -15.70 -29.28
C ASN A 155 0.55 -16.43 -29.39
N VAL A 156 0.16 -17.06 -28.30
CA VAL A 156 -1.16 -17.68 -28.14
C VAL A 156 -1.76 -17.19 -26.83
N SER A 157 -3.08 -17.17 -26.77
CA SER A 157 -3.70 -17.01 -25.47
C SER A 157 -3.45 -18.26 -24.63
N LEU A 158 -3.33 -18.10 -23.32
CA LEU A 158 -3.21 -19.23 -22.38
C LEU A 158 -4.41 -20.22 -22.50
N TRP A 159 -5.57 -19.72 -22.95
CA TRP A 159 -6.72 -20.54 -23.32
C TRP A 159 -6.44 -21.46 -24.51
N ASP A 160 -5.87 -20.92 -25.58
CA ASP A 160 -5.52 -21.68 -26.78
C ASP A 160 -4.41 -22.68 -26.48
N ALA A 161 -3.41 -22.29 -25.68
CA ALA A 161 -2.32 -23.18 -25.27
C ALA A 161 -2.84 -24.44 -24.55
N GLY A 162 -3.79 -24.29 -23.61
CA GLY A 162 -4.37 -25.45 -22.93
C GLY A 162 -5.36 -26.25 -23.79
N ASN A 163 -6.06 -25.62 -24.74
CA ASN A 163 -6.84 -26.37 -25.74
C ASN A 163 -5.94 -27.19 -26.66
N ASN A 164 -4.81 -26.61 -27.11
CA ASN A 164 -3.78 -27.30 -27.87
C ASN A 164 -3.21 -28.45 -27.05
N TYR A 165 -2.92 -28.25 -25.76
CA TYR A 165 -2.45 -29.32 -24.86
C TYR A 165 -3.41 -30.50 -24.79
N VAL A 166 -4.71 -30.23 -24.54
CA VAL A 166 -5.74 -31.29 -24.50
C VAL A 166 -5.88 -31.96 -25.87
N SER A 167 -5.84 -31.19 -26.95
CA SER A 167 -5.93 -31.72 -28.31
C SER A 167 -4.76 -32.64 -28.66
N LYS A 168 -3.51 -32.25 -28.32
CA LYS A 168 -2.32 -33.09 -28.50
C LYS A 168 -2.35 -34.32 -27.62
N GLY A 169 -2.84 -34.20 -26.39
CA GLY A 169 -3.07 -35.34 -25.51
C GLY A 169 -4.10 -36.33 -26.07
N ALA A 170 -5.20 -35.82 -26.64
CA ALA A 170 -6.21 -36.65 -27.29
C ALA A 170 -5.68 -37.35 -28.55
N ASP A 171 -4.86 -36.66 -29.34
CA ASP A 171 -4.16 -37.25 -30.49
C ASP A 171 -3.26 -38.43 -30.06
N ILE A 172 -2.51 -38.26 -28.95
CA ILE A 172 -1.72 -39.35 -28.37
C ILE A 172 -2.61 -40.51 -27.94
N TRP A 173 -3.64 -40.25 -27.15
CA TRP A 173 -4.58 -41.26 -26.68
C TRP A 173 -5.21 -42.09 -27.83
N GLN A 174 -5.57 -41.44 -28.94
CA GLN A 174 -6.21 -42.11 -30.09
C GLN A 174 -5.19 -42.86 -30.96
N ASN A 175 -4.01 -42.28 -31.17
CA ASN A 175 -3.11 -42.72 -32.24
C ASN A 175 -1.80 -43.38 -31.73
N ALA A 176 -1.55 -43.46 -30.42
CA ALA A 176 -0.31 -43.96 -29.85
C ALA A 176 0.13 -45.32 -30.40
N ARG A 177 -0.77 -46.31 -30.39
CA ARG A 177 -0.47 -47.66 -30.91
C ARG A 177 -0.17 -47.68 -32.40
N ALA A 178 -0.96 -46.95 -33.20
CA ALA A 178 -0.80 -46.90 -34.65
C ALA A 178 0.51 -46.18 -35.04
N ARG A 179 0.84 -45.09 -34.36
CA ARG A 179 2.07 -44.33 -34.59
C ARG A 179 3.32 -45.10 -34.15
N HIS A 180 3.28 -45.74 -32.98
CA HIS A 180 4.41 -46.54 -32.51
C HIS A 180 4.73 -47.69 -33.48
N ALA A 181 3.71 -48.32 -34.07
CA ALA A 181 3.92 -49.36 -35.08
C ALA A 181 4.62 -48.87 -36.36
N LEU A 182 4.59 -47.56 -36.65
CA LEU A 182 5.21 -46.97 -37.83
C LEU A 182 6.65 -46.51 -37.56
N THR A 183 6.91 -45.82 -36.45
CA THR A 183 8.19 -45.15 -36.21
C THR A 183 9.03 -45.83 -35.14
N SER A 184 8.45 -46.65 -34.25
CA SER A 184 9.08 -47.20 -33.04
C SER A 184 9.68 -46.18 -32.05
N ASP A 185 9.79 -44.91 -32.43
CA ASP A 185 10.23 -43.79 -31.59
C ASP A 185 9.05 -42.91 -31.21
N PHE A 186 8.63 -43.00 -29.95
CA PHE A 186 7.53 -42.22 -29.37
C PHE A 186 7.93 -40.75 -29.13
N GLY A 187 9.21 -40.47 -28.86
CA GLY A 187 9.74 -39.14 -28.55
C GLY A 187 9.87 -38.23 -29.77
N SER A 188 9.93 -38.80 -30.98
CA SER A 188 9.94 -38.03 -32.23
C SER A 188 8.59 -37.39 -32.57
N TRP A 189 7.49 -37.80 -31.93
CA TRP A 189 6.15 -37.33 -32.28
C TRP A 189 5.93 -35.89 -31.79
N THR A 190 5.53 -35.01 -32.70
CA THR A 190 5.20 -33.60 -32.42
C THR A 190 4.21 -33.41 -31.27
N SER A 191 3.18 -34.25 -31.17
CA SER A 191 2.20 -34.18 -30.07
C SER A 191 2.82 -34.50 -28.71
N VAL A 192 3.74 -35.47 -28.67
CA VAL A 192 4.47 -35.85 -27.45
C VAL A 192 5.45 -34.75 -27.06
N ARG A 193 6.24 -34.26 -28.02
CA ARG A 193 7.20 -33.18 -27.78
C ARG A 193 6.52 -31.88 -27.34
N TYR A 194 5.36 -31.57 -27.92
CA TYR A 194 4.56 -30.43 -27.49
C TYR A 194 4.17 -30.51 -26.01
N ILE A 195 3.72 -31.68 -25.54
CA ILE A 195 3.33 -31.89 -24.13
C ILE A 195 4.53 -31.79 -23.18
N ILE A 196 5.69 -32.32 -23.58
CA ILE A 196 6.91 -32.28 -22.76
C ILE A 196 7.40 -30.83 -22.64
N GLU A 197 7.52 -30.13 -23.76
CA GLU A 197 8.20 -28.83 -23.80
C GLU A 197 7.32 -27.65 -23.44
N ASN A 198 6.00 -27.73 -23.70
CA ASN A 198 5.03 -26.72 -23.27
C ASN A 198 4.28 -27.15 -21.99
N GLY A 199 4.72 -28.22 -21.34
CA GLY A 199 4.23 -28.60 -20.02
C GLY A 199 4.37 -27.42 -19.05
N PRO A 200 3.38 -27.17 -18.17
CA PRO A 200 3.36 -25.96 -17.37
C PRO A 200 4.58 -25.92 -16.43
N ASN A 201 5.42 -24.91 -16.60
CA ASN A 201 6.40 -24.49 -15.60
C ASN A 201 5.66 -23.72 -14.49
N LEU A 202 4.72 -24.41 -13.82
CA LEU A 202 3.76 -23.85 -12.86
C LEU A 202 4.42 -23.05 -11.74
N ALA A 203 5.68 -23.39 -11.45
CA ALA A 203 6.55 -22.68 -10.53
C ALA A 203 6.73 -21.19 -10.87
N ASP A 204 6.89 -20.84 -12.15
CA ASP A 204 7.28 -19.50 -12.57
C ASP A 204 6.10 -18.52 -12.52
N THR A 205 4.92 -18.96 -12.96
CA THR A 205 3.69 -18.13 -12.96
C THR A 205 3.19 -17.86 -11.54
N LEU A 206 3.24 -18.86 -10.65
CA LEU A 206 2.91 -18.67 -9.23
C LEU A 206 3.85 -17.66 -8.55
N ASN A 207 5.13 -17.70 -8.92
CA ASN A 207 6.13 -16.75 -8.40
C ASN A 207 5.82 -15.30 -8.79
N GLN A 208 5.36 -15.06 -10.02
CA GLN A 208 5.04 -13.71 -10.49
C GLN A 208 3.81 -13.12 -9.79
N ILE A 209 2.73 -13.91 -9.64
CA ILE A 209 1.52 -13.44 -8.97
C ILE A 209 1.80 -13.11 -7.50
N GLN A 210 2.59 -13.93 -6.82
CA GLN A 210 2.97 -13.68 -5.43
C GLN A 210 3.80 -12.39 -5.28
N LEU A 211 4.68 -12.11 -6.24
CA LEU A 211 5.47 -10.88 -6.25
C LEU A 211 4.61 -9.62 -6.48
N LEU A 212 3.54 -9.74 -7.27
CA LEU A 212 2.59 -8.65 -7.48
C LEU A 212 1.74 -8.37 -6.22
N VAL A 213 1.32 -9.42 -5.52
CA VAL A 213 0.63 -9.30 -4.22
C VAL A 213 1.54 -8.67 -3.17
N LEU A 214 2.80 -9.11 -3.08
CA LEU A 214 3.84 -8.51 -2.23
C LEU A 214 3.94 -6.99 -2.45
N LEU A 215 3.97 -6.54 -3.69
CA LEU A 215 4.15 -5.13 -4.02
C LEU A 215 2.93 -4.29 -3.60
N LEU A 216 1.73 -4.79 -3.87
CA LEU A 216 0.49 -4.09 -3.49
C LEU A 216 0.32 -4.02 -1.97
N GLU A 217 0.49 -5.15 -1.27
CA GLU A 217 0.25 -5.24 0.17
C GLU A 217 1.39 -4.63 0.99
N GLY A 218 2.64 -4.92 0.64
CA GLY A 218 3.81 -4.50 1.41
C GLY A 218 4.18 -3.03 1.21
N VAL A 219 3.84 -2.43 0.06
CA VAL A 219 4.31 -1.09 -0.31
C VAL A 219 3.16 -0.09 -0.44
N VAL A 220 2.15 -0.39 -1.24
CA VAL A 220 1.13 0.61 -1.60
C VAL A 220 0.23 0.96 -0.40
N VAL A 221 -0.26 -0.06 0.32
CA VAL A 221 -1.18 0.15 1.46
C VAL A 221 -0.49 0.87 2.64
N PRO A 222 0.73 0.48 3.09
CA PRO A 222 1.40 1.17 4.19
C PRO A 222 1.83 2.59 3.84
N LEU A 223 2.27 2.84 2.60
CA LEU A 223 2.61 4.20 2.16
C LEU A 223 1.38 5.10 2.13
N GLY A 224 0.22 4.59 1.69
CA GLY A 224 -1.04 5.33 1.73
C GLY A 224 -1.44 5.71 3.15
N ALA A 225 -1.35 4.78 4.11
CA ALA A 225 -1.62 5.03 5.51
C ALA A 225 -0.64 6.05 6.12
N MET A 226 0.66 5.93 5.80
CA MET A 226 1.70 6.85 6.26
C MET A 226 1.46 8.27 5.75
N LEU A 227 1.12 8.43 4.46
CA LEU A 227 0.81 9.72 3.86
C LEU A 227 -0.42 10.36 4.53
N TYR A 228 -1.46 9.58 4.81
CA TYR A 228 -2.65 10.09 5.48
C TYR A 228 -2.33 10.59 6.91
N LEU A 229 -1.58 9.81 7.69
CA LEU A 229 -1.16 10.21 9.03
C LEU A 229 -0.21 11.41 9.03
N TRP A 230 0.65 11.54 8.00
CA TRP A 230 1.46 12.72 7.78
C TRP A 230 0.60 13.96 7.67
N ILE A 231 -0.43 13.92 6.81
CA ILE A 231 -1.33 15.05 6.57
C ILE A 231 -2.06 15.42 7.87
N LEU A 232 -2.52 14.43 8.63
CA LEU A 232 -3.18 14.64 9.91
C LEU A 232 -2.24 15.29 10.94
N ALA A 233 -1.00 14.80 11.06
CA ALA A 233 0.02 15.32 11.96
C ALA A 233 0.41 16.77 11.61
N MET A 234 0.52 17.09 10.32
CA MET A 234 0.76 18.46 9.85
C MET A 234 -0.38 19.40 10.23
N ARG A 235 -1.65 18.96 10.08
CA ARG A 235 -2.81 19.76 10.50
C ARG A 235 -2.78 20.08 12.01
N VAL A 236 -2.47 19.11 12.85
CA VAL A 236 -2.38 19.30 14.30
C VAL A 236 -1.20 20.19 14.68
N THR A 237 -0.05 20.02 14.02
CA THR A 237 1.14 20.85 14.26
C THR A 237 0.86 22.30 13.92
N ASN A 238 0.19 22.56 12.79
CA ASN A 238 -0.22 23.90 12.41
C ASN A 238 -1.22 24.50 13.40
N GLN A 239 -2.22 23.75 13.85
CA GLN A 239 -3.15 24.22 14.89
C GLN A 239 -2.44 24.56 16.21
N ARG A 240 -1.51 23.71 16.66
CA ARG A 240 -0.68 23.98 17.84
C ARG A 240 0.16 25.24 17.64
N PHE A 241 0.86 25.35 16.52
CA PHE A 241 1.69 26.50 16.20
C PHE A 241 0.89 27.80 16.29
N ASN A 242 -0.31 27.80 15.74
CA ASN A 242 -1.17 28.97 15.78
C ASN A 242 -1.67 29.33 17.18
N MET A 243 -1.96 28.34 18.03
CA MET A 243 -2.24 28.61 19.45
C MET A 243 -1.01 29.20 20.16
N PHE A 244 0.18 28.64 19.93
CA PHE A 244 1.42 29.11 20.55
C PHE A 244 1.89 30.49 20.06
N HIS A 245 1.58 30.81 18.80
CA HIS A 245 2.01 32.02 18.14
C HIS A 245 1.45 33.29 18.80
N VAL A 246 0.20 33.26 19.28
CA VAL A 246 -0.40 34.36 20.06
C VAL A 246 0.43 34.68 21.30
N PHE A 247 1.07 33.67 21.90
CA PHE A 247 1.88 33.85 23.11
C PHE A 247 3.30 34.35 22.83
N VAL A 248 3.86 34.09 21.64
CA VAL A 248 5.16 34.64 21.24
C VAL A 248 5.06 36.11 20.82
N LEU A 249 3.88 36.53 20.34
CA LEU A 249 3.61 37.91 19.94
C LEU A 249 3.31 38.86 21.09
N VAL A 250 3.11 38.39 22.34
CA VAL A 250 3.03 39.30 23.49
C VAL A 250 4.36 40.03 23.57
N PRO A 251 4.41 41.33 23.22
CA PRO A 251 5.66 42.04 23.12
C PRO A 251 6.26 42.07 24.51
N VAL A 252 7.50 41.62 24.63
CA VAL A 252 8.31 41.89 25.83
C VAL A 252 8.35 43.41 26.12
N GLY A 253 8.08 44.24 25.10
CA GLY A 253 7.85 45.68 25.19
C GLY A 253 6.69 46.12 26.10
N LEU A 254 5.55 45.42 26.12
CA LEU A 254 4.46 45.74 27.07
C LEU A 254 4.89 45.47 28.52
N ILE A 255 5.75 44.47 28.72
CA ILE A 255 6.32 44.15 30.03
C ILE A 255 7.36 45.21 30.43
N ARG A 256 8.16 45.72 29.48
CA ARG A 256 9.08 46.84 29.72
C ARG A 256 8.35 48.14 30.02
N GLN A 257 7.26 48.45 29.31
CA GLN A 257 6.48 49.66 29.57
C GLN A 257 5.79 49.62 30.94
N GLU A 258 5.21 48.50 31.37
CA GLU A 258 4.65 48.41 32.73
C GLU A 258 5.72 48.48 33.82
N VAL A 259 6.91 47.93 33.59
CA VAL A 259 8.02 48.04 34.55
C VAL A 259 8.50 49.49 34.65
N LEU A 260 8.71 50.17 33.52
CA LEU A 260 9.09 51.59 33.48
C LEU A 260 8.01 52.49 34.11
N SER A 261 6.73 52.25 33.82
CA SER A 261 5.63 52.98 34.47
C SER A 261 5.49 52.69 35.97
N SER A 262 5.94 51.51 36.44
CA SER A 262 5.95 51.19 37.88
C SER A 262 7.13 51.81 38.62
N GLU A 263 8.30 51.96 37.99
CA GLU A 263 9.42 52.72 38.57
C GLU A 263 9.07 54.20 38.71
N GLN A 264 8.46 54.80 37.68
CA GLN A 264 8.10 56.21 37.69
C GLN A 264 7.06 56.58 38.75
N LYS A 265 6.10 55.68 39.04
CA LYS A 265 5.13 55.88 40.14
C LYS A 265 5.72 55.74 41.54
N THR A 266 6.90 55.13 41.67
CA THR A 266 7.53 54.93 42.99
C THR A 266 8.40 56.14 43.36
N GLU A 267 8.88 56.91 42.39
CA GLU A 267 9.66 58.14 42.64
C GLU A 267 8.78 59.36 42.98
N GLU A 268 7.54 59.46 42.48
CA GLU A 268 6.64 60.59 42.80
C GLU A 268 5.96 60.48 44.19
N GLY A 269 6.06 59.35 44.89
CA GLY A 269 5.49 59.15 46.23
C GLY A 269 6.37 59.66 47.38
N GLY A 270 7.55 60.21 47.09
CA GLY A 270 8.59 60.52 48.07
C GLY A 270 8.87 62.01 48.27
N GLY A 271 7.86 62.87 48.44
CA GLY A 271 8.14 64.22 48.92
C GLY A 271 7.03 65.26 48.79
N LYS A 272 6.20 65.39 49.83
CA LYS A 272 5.91 66.65 50.55
C LYS A 272 4.65 66.53 51.40
N ALA A 273 4.83 66.60 52.72
CA ALA A 273 3.78 67.02 53.63
C ALA A 273 3.50 68.52 53.38
N VAL A 274 2.33 68.84 52.83
CA VAL A 274 1.80 70.22 52.81
C VAL A 274 0.38 70.20 53.37
N ARG A 275 0.18 71.12 54.30
CA ARG A 275 -0.99 71.35 55.15
C ARG A 275 -2.31 71.53 54.40
N MET A 276 -3.38 71.15 55.12
CA MET A 276 -4.77 71.52 54.90
C MET A 276 -4.97 73.01 54.56
N ASN A 277 -5.84 73.29 53.58
CA ASN A 277 -7.10 74.02 53.79
C ASN A 277 -7.92 74.15 52.50
N GLY A 278 -9.25 74.05 52.65
CA GLY A 278 -10.19 74.92 51.93
C GLY A 278 -10.77 74.43 50.60
N ALA A 279 -12.00 73.91 50.70
CA ALA A 279 -13.16 74.21 49.85
C ALA A 279 -13.01 74.26 48.32
N GLY A 280 -13.55 73.21 47.67
CA GLY A 280 -14.52 73.29 46.57
C GLY A 280 -14.05 73.82 45.21
N THR A 281 -13.91 72.94 44.22
CA THR A 281 -14.46 73.13 42.86
C THR A 281 -14.30 71.88 42.00
N GLU A 282 -15.43 71.50 41.40
CA GLU A 282 -15.66 70.88 40.09
C GLU A 282 -14.75 69.75 39.56
N ALA A 283 -15.41 68.62 39.35
CA ALA A 283 -14.93 67.43 38.67
C ALA A 283 -14.64 67.70 37.19
N ALA A 284 -13.35 67.63 36.81
CA ALA A 284 -12.91 67.46 35.44
C ALA A 284 -12.34 66.05 35.26
N GLU A 285 -13.17 65.16 34.74
CA GLU A 285 -12.85 63.79 34.35
C GLU A 285 -11.90 63.79 33.14
N GLN A 286 -10.59 63.89 33.38
CA GLN A 286 -9.58 63.69 32.33
C GLN A 286 -9.38 62.20 32.06
N GLY A 287 -10.26 61.66 31.21
CA GLY A 287 -10.10 60.33 30.62
C GLY A 287 -8.78 60.22 29.84
N ILE A 288 -7.91 59.32 30.27
CA ILE A 288 -6.68 58.94 29.58
C ILE A 288 -7.06 58.34 28.21
N LYS A 289 -6.97 59.14 27.14
CA LYS A 289 -7.11 58.69 25.76
C LYS A 289 -5.86 57.89 25.35
N LEU A 290 -5.92 56.57 25.51
CA LEU A 290 -4.95 55.67 24.87
C LEU A 290 -5.14 55.75 23.34
N ASN A 291 -4.20 56.43 22.68
CA ASN A 291 -4.14 56.55 21.23
C ASN A 291 -3.63 55.22 20.64
N ILE A 292 -4.54 54.26 20.40
CA ILE A 292 -4.23 53.02 19.70
C ILE A 292 -4.15 53.38 18.21
N PRO A 293 -2.97 53.25 17.55
CA PRO A 293 -2.85 53.55 16.13
C PRO A 293 -3.75 52.62 15.32
N ARG A 294 -4.77 53.19 14.67
CA ARG A 294 -5.59 52.52 13.65
C ARG A 294 -4.66 52.01 12.55
N LEU A 295 -4.40 50.71 12.54
CA LEU A 295 -3.79 49.99 11.44
C LEU A 295 -4.70 50.12 10.21
N LYS A 296 -4.34 51.02 9.29
CA LYS A 296 -4.95 51.10 7.96
C LYS A 296 -4.63 49.80 7.22
N ALA A 297 -5.65 48.98 7.00
CA ALA A 297 -5.57 47.82 6.14
C ALA A 297 -5.28 48.28 4.70
N SER A 298 -4.04 48.12 4.27
CA SER A 298 -3.66 48.27 2.87
C SER A 298 -4.00 46.96 2.16
N ALA A 299 -5.15 46.95 1.49
CA ALA A 299 -5.58 45.87 0.63
C ALA A 299 -5.52 46.37 -0.83
N SER A 300 -4.38 46.18 -1.48
CA SER A 300 -4.31 46.26 -2.93
C SER A 300 -3.26 45.30 -3.51
N ASN A 301 -3.65 44.71 -4.63
CA ASN A 301 -2.83 43.97 -5.59
C ASN A 301 -2.21 42.64 -5.14
N LEU A 302 -2.95 41.55 -5.39
CA LEU A 302 -2.33 40.31 -5.86
C LEU A 302 -2.91 39.98 -7.24
N GLN A 303 -2.10 40.22 -8.27
CA GLN A 303 -2.35 39.80 -9.63
C GLN A 303 -2.38 38.27 -9.71
N SER A 304 -3.46 37.80 -10.33
CA SER A 304 -3.72 36.43 -10.75
C SER A 304 -2.65 35.94 -11.74
N SER A 305 -1.84 34.97 -11.31
CA SER A 305 -1.02 34.16 -12.21
C SER A 305 -1.83 32.95 -12.69
N LYS A 306 -1.90 32.77 -14.01
CA LYS A 306 -2.63 31.68 -14.69
C LYS A 306 -2.11 30.29 -14.22
N PRO A 307 -2.98 29.34 -13.87
CA PRO A 307 -2.57 27.99 -13.50
C PRO A 307 -2.16 27.17 -14.74
N LEU A 308 -1.07 26.40 -14.59
CA LEU A 308 -0.66 25.38 -15.55
C LEU A 308 -1.60 24.16 -15.49
N PRO A 309 -1.80 23.44 -16.61
CA PRO A 309 -2.64 22.25 -16.66
C PRO A 309 -1.85 21.04 -16.14
N SER A 310 -2.17 20.55 -14.94
CA SER A 310 -1.62 19.28 -14.46
C SER A 310 -2.63 18.45 -13.67
N ALA A 311 -2.89 17.25 -14.18
CA ALA A 311 -3.44 16.04 -13.56
C ALA A 311 -4.68 16.20 -12.63
N PRO A 312 -5.88 15.76 -13.06
CA PRO A 312 -7.14 15.95 -12.33
C PRO A 312 -7.20 15.23 -10.96
N LEU A 313 -6.29 14.29 -10.69
CA LEU A 313 -6.23 13.54 -9.45
C LEU A 313 -5.41 14.24 -8.38
N LEU A 314 -4.27 14.85 -8.77
CA LEU A 314 -3.47 15.69 -7.87
C LEU A 314 -4.21 16.98 -7.51
N GLU A 315 -5.01 17.51 -8.42
CA GLU A 315 -5.80 18.72 -8.17
C GLU A 315 -6.89 18.49 -7.12
N LYS A 316 -7.55 17.33 -7.12
CA LYS A 316 -8.51 16.95 -6.06
C LYS A 316 -7.85 16.76 -4.69
N ILE A 317 -6.63 16.22 -4.66
CA ILE A 317 -5.86 16.08 -3.41
C ILE A 317 -5.37 17.46 -2.93
N ALA A 318 -4.86 18.30 -3.84
CA ALA A 318 -4.42 19.67 -3.54
C ALA A 318 -5.57 20.56 -3.07
N PHE A 319 -6.76 20.38 -3.63
CA PHE A 319 -7.98 21.08 -3.23
C PHE A 319 -8.38 20.79 -1.78
N TRP A 320 -8.25 19.53 -1.33
CA TRP A 320 -8.46 19.15 0.08
C TRP A 320 -7.34 19.62 1.00
N MET A 321 -6.13 19.87 0.48
CA MET A 321 -5.05 20.52 1.22
C MET A 321 -5.25 22.04 1.33
N GLN A 322 -5.78 22.70 0.30
CA GLN A 322 -6.02 24.15 0.26
C GLN A 322 -7.28 24.60 1.02
N ARG A 323 -8.31 23.75 1.15
CA ARG A 323 -9.53 24.04 1.93
C ARG A 323 -9.38 23.85 3.44
N GLY A 324 -8.18 24.10 3.99
CA GLY A 324 -8.09 24.50 5.40
C GLY A 324 -8.74 25.88 5.56
N PRO A 325 -9.46 26.17 6.66
CA PRO A 325 -10.23 27.41 6.79
C PRO A 325 -9.36 28.63 6.46
N SER A 326 -9.78 29.40 5.45
CA SER A 326 -9.07 30.56 4.87
C SER A 326 -8.72 31.66 5.89
N TYR A 327 -9.32 31.61 7.08
CA TYR A 327 -8.98 32.41 8.26
C TYR A 327 -7.52 32.30 8.71
N TRP A 328 -6.81 31.21 8.36
CA TRP A 328 -5.42 31.01 8.77
C TRP A 328 -4.38 31.80 7.95
N SER A 329 -4.70 32.17 6.71
CA SER A 329 -3.73 32.84 5.82
C SER A 329 -3.53 34.33 6.15
N GLN A 330 -4.53 34.99 6.75
CA GLN A 330 -4.44 36.40 7.13
C GLN A 330 -3.69 36.62 8.45
N ALA A 331 -3.82 35.70 9.42
CA ALA A 331 -3.14 35.83 10.72
C ALA A 331 -1.61 35.73 10.62
N ASN A 332 -1.09 34.99 9.64
CA ASN A 332 0.36 34.83 9.45
C ASN A 332 1.04 36.04 8.79
N ARG A 333 0.31 36.89 8.04
CA ARG A 333 0.94 38.06 7.38
C ARG A 333 1.31 39.17 8.36
N VAL A 334 0.57 39.34 9.46
CA VAL A 334 0.81 40.41 10.44
C VAL A 334 2.02 40.12 11.34
N ALA A 335 2.45 38.87 11.44
CA ALA A 335 3.46 38.44 12.41
C ALA A 335 4.90 38.36 11.90
N GLN A 336 5.13 38.55 10.60
CA GLN A 336 6.45 38.37 10.01
C GLN A 336 7.41 39.55 10.19
N SER A 337 7.01 40.67 10.82
CA SER A 337 7.93 41.80 11.05
C SER A 337 8.84 41.66 12.28
N GLY A 338 8.67 40.60 13.09
CA GLY A 338 9.51 40.34 14.26
C GLY A 338 10.71 39.43 13.98
N LYS A 339 11.91 39.79 14.46
CA LYS A 339 13.19 39.05 14.29
C LYS A 339 13.22 37.60 14.82
N ARG A 340 12.14 37.08 15.42
CA ARG A 340 12.09 35.72 16.01
C ARG A 340 11.10 34.85 15.24
N LYS A 341 11.62 33.95 14.39
CA LYS A 341 10.82 32.88 13.75
C LYS A 341 10.83 31.63 14.61
N LEU A 342 9.65 31.20 15.06
CA LEU A 342 9.48 29.83 15.57
C LEU A 342 9.64 28.85 14.40
N ARG A 343 10.53 27.86 14.54
CA ARG A 343 10.61 26.73 13.61
C ARG A 343 9.68 25.62 14.08
N SER A 344 8.78 25.16 13.22
CA SER A 344 8.04 23.93 13.45
C SER A 344 9.01 22.75 13.43
N SER A 345 9.08 22.00 14.53
CA SER A 345 9.88 20.78 14.58
C SER A 345 9.07 19.62 14.02
N ASN A 346 9.53 19.02 12.92
CA ASN A 346 8.88 17.86 12.30
C ASN A 346 9.22 16.53 13.00
N ARG A 347 10.06 16.55 14.04
CA ARG A 347 10.54 15.33 14.72
C ARG A 347 9.41 14.46 15.26
N PHE A 348 8.33 15.09 15.75
CA PHE A 348 7.16 14.38 16.25
C PHE A 348 6.40 13.65 15.14
N ALA A 349 6.24 14.28 13.97
CA ALA A 349 5.59 13.64 12.81
C ALA A 349 6.41 12.44 12.32
N VAL A 350 7.74 12.60 12.23
CA VAL A 350 8.65 11.50 11.87
C VAL A 350 8.57 10.35 12.88
N SER A 351 8.57 10.66 14.19
CA SER A 351 8.46 9.65 15.24
C SER A 351 7.14 8.87 15.18
N LEU A 352 6.05 9.50 14.75
CA LEU A 352 4.74 8.86 14.58
C LEU A 352 4.69 7.91 13.37
N MET A 353 5.61 8.07 12.41
CA MET A 353 5.66 7.24 11.19
C MET A 353 6.53 6.00 11.33
N LEU A 354 7.49 6.02 12.25
CA LEU A 354 8.39 4.89 12.52
C LEU A 354 7.67 3.53 12.65
N PRO A 355 6.56 3.37 13.39
CA PRO A 355 5.89 2.07 13.50
C PRO A 355 5.31 1.58 12.17
N PHE A 356 4.80 2.47 11.31
CA PHE A 356 4.30 2.10 9.99
C PHE A 356 5.42 1.72 9.04
N LEU A 357 6.54 2.43 9.12
CA LEU A 357 7.73 2.11 8.32
C LEU A 357 8.34 0.78 8.75
N ALA A 358 8.43 0.52 10.06
CA ALA A 358 8.86 -0.76 10.60
C ALA A 358 7.92 -1.89 10.17
N TRP A 359 6.60 -1.68 10.23
CA TRP A 359 5.60 -2.65 9.76
C TRP A 359 5.73 -2.95 8.26
N ALA A 360 5.93 -1.93 7.43
CA ALA A 360 6.16 -2.11 5.99
C ALA A 360 7.42 -2.95 5.73
N VAL A 361 8.52 -2.66 6.44
CA VAL A 361 9.76 -3.45 6.34
C VAL A 361 9.52 -4.91 6.76
N ILE A 362 8.83 -5.14 7.87
CA ILE A 362 8.51 -6.51 8.34
C ILE A 362 7.73 -7.27 7.27
N ASN A 363 6.68 -6.68 6.69
CA ASN A 363 5.90 -7.35 5.64
C ASN A 363 6.72 -7.63 4.38
N CYS A 364 7.55 -6.67 3.94
CA CYS A 364 8.47 -6.90 2.84
C CYS A 364 9.43 -8.07 3.13
N THR A 365 9.96 -8.16 4.35
CA THR A 365 10.86 -9.26 4.72
C THR A 365 10.16 -10.61 4.80
N LEU A 366 8.99 -10.70 5.45
CA LEU A 366 8.21 -11.95 5.56
C LEU A 366 7.83 -12.49 4.20
N ASN A 367 7.35 -11.62 3.31
CA ASN A 367 6.97 -12.02 1.96
C ASN A 367 8.19 -12.36 1.08
N ALA A 368 9.32 -11.65 1.24
CA ALA A 368 10.56 -12.04 0.57
C ALA A 368 11.05 -13.43 1.02
N VAL A 369 10.94 -13.75 2.31
CA VAL A 369 11.25 -15.08 2.85
C VAL A 369 10.27 -16.13 2.32
N ALA A 370 8.97 -15.83 2.29
CA ALA A 370 7.96 -16.72 1.70
C ALA A 370 8.23 -17.00 0.22
N TYR A 371 8.63 -15.98 -0.56
CA TYR A 371 9.06 -16.12 -1.94
C TYR A 371 10.28 -17.05 -2.09
N GLN A 372 11.29 -16.90 -1.24
CA GLN A 372 12.45 -17.81 -1.23
C GLN A 372 12.04 -19.25 -0.91
N HIS A 373 11.16 -19.45 0.07
CA HIS A 373 10.65 -20.79 0.40
C HIS A 373 9.85 -21.40 -0.76
N LEU A 374 9.01 -20.62 -1.44
CA LEU A 374 8.27 -21.08 -2.62
C LEU A 374 9.18 -21.39 -3.80
N LYS A 375 10.25 -20.61 -4.00
CA LYS A 375 11.27 -20.92 -4.99
C LYS A 375 12.00 -22.24 -4.67
N THR A 376 12.26 -22.54 -3.39
CA THR A 376 12.84 -23.85 -3.01
C THR A 376 11.83 -24.99 -3.11
N ALA A 377 10.54 -24.75 -2.86
CA ALA A 377 9.47 -25.74 -3.01
C ALA A 377 9.11 -26.01 -4.48
N ALA A 378 9.41 -25.06 -5.37
CA ALA A 378 9.31 -25.24 -6.81
C ALA A 378 10.38 -26.20 -7.37
N ALA A 379 11.54 -26.34 -6.71
CA ALA A 379 12.61 -27.22 -7.18
C ALA A 379 12.20 -28.72 -7.23
N PRO A 380 11.50 -29.28 -6.22
CA PRO A 380 10.89 -30.61 -6.32
C PRO A 380 9.89 -30.77 -7.48
N CYS A 381 9.11 -29.73 -7.79
CA CYS A 381 8.20 -29.75 -8.93
C CYS A 381 8.94 -29.66 -10.27
N ALA A 382 10.05 -28.91 -10.33
CA ALA A 382 10.93 -28.86 -11.49
C ALA A 382 11.69 -30.19 -11.69
N THR A 383 11.99 -30.96 -10.63
CA THR A 383 12.55 -32.32 -10.79
C THR A 383 11.56 -33.33 -11.38
N PHE A 384 10.24 -33.08 -11.30
CA PHE A 384 9.27 -33.86 -12.09
C PHE A 384 9.22 -33.44 -13.57
N ASN A 385 9.89 -32.35 -13.94
CA ASN A 385 10.09 -31.88 -15.31
C ASN A 385 11.50 -32.23 -15.86
N ILE A 386 12.30 -33.00 -15.11
CA ILE A 386 13.57 -33.56 -15.60
C ILE A 386 13.27 -35.00 -16.05
N VAL A 387 12.69 -35.13 -17.25
CA VAL A 387 12.82 -36.30 -18.12
C VAL A 387 12.96 -35.82 -19.55
#